data_AF-A0A7V9DRI4-F1
#
_entry.id   AF-A0A7V9DRI4-F1
#
_cell.length_a   1.000
_cell.length_b   1.000
_cell.length_c   1.000
_cell.angle_alpha   90.00
_cell.angle_beta   90.00
_cell.angle_gamma   90.00
#
_symmetry.space_group_name_H-M   'P 1'
#
loop_
_entity.id
_entity.type
_entity.pdbx_description
1 polymer ?
#
loop_
_entity_poly.entity_id
_entity_poly.type
_entity_poly.pdbx_seq_one_letter_code
_entity_poly.pdbx_strand_id
1 'polypeptide(L)'
;MGDNQRDKHKHEDDERQRLADRILAIVEDVIYWGIAVVLVAGALVLLGVQVYSFTKLPGDGSAAVLLDILDGLLLVFIFVELLFAVRATLSSRVIVAEPFLIIGVIVCIKEIVVLSVEAADLLADGPQFARAITEVGILGGLVLLLSMAMFVLQVRQQDAADDVAEEAADAGEEADNAEQDLAQAGQERDRAGDKRDKAADLRHPEREADS
;
A
#
# COMPACT_ATOMS: atom_id res chain seq x y z
N MET A 1 25.85 45.57 16.87
CA MET A 1 26.88 44.59 16.46
C MET A 1 26.44 43.12 16.61
N GLY A 2 25.15 42.79 16.81
CA GLY A 2 24.71 41.44 17.20
C GLY A 2 24.12 40.53 16.12
N ASP A 3 23.88 41.01 14.89
CA ASP A 3 23.14 40.21 13.88
C ASP A 3 24.01 39.21 13.10
N ASN A 4 25.33 39.40 13.05
CA ASN A 4 26.19 38.62 12.14
C ASN A 4 26.53 37.19 12.63
N GLN A 5 26.12 36.80 13.85
CA GLN A 5 26.39 35.46 14.38
C GLN A 5 25.22 34.48 14.18
N ARG A 6 24.00 34.96 13.93
CA ARG A 6 22.81 34.11 13.83
C ARG A 6 22.68 33.39 12.49
N ASP A 7 23.24 33.98 11.42
CA ASP A 7 23.18 33.42 10.07
C ASP A 7 24.30 32.39 9.78
N LYS A 8 25.42 32.46 10.51
CA LYS A 8 26.54 31.52 10.35
C LYS A 8 26.22 30.10 10.85
N HIS A 9 25.47 29.99 11.95
CA HIS A 9 25.12 28.68 12.52
C HIS A 9 24.09 27.91 11.69
N LYS A 10 23.15 28.59 11.02
CA LYS A 10 22.14 27.92 10.17
C LYS A 10 22.74 27.28 8.90
N HIS A 11 23.83 27.84 8.37
CA HIS A 11 24.45 27.35 7.15
C HIS A 11 25.29 26.07 7.36
N GLU A 12 25.92 25.91 8.53
CA GLU A 12 26.75 24.73 8.85
C GLU A 12 25.92 23.48 9.17
N ASP A 13 24.74 23.66 9.79
CA ASP A 13 23.82 22.57 10.12
C ASP A 13 23.17 21.99 8.85
N ASP A 14 22.80 22.83 7.89
CA ASP A 14 22.26 22.43 6.59
C ASP A 14 23.28 21.64 5.74
N GLU A 15 24.55 22.04 5.76
CA GLU A 15 25.61 21.33 5.01
C GLU A 15 25.92 19.96 5.63
N ARG A 16 25.95 19.86 6.97
CA ARG A 16 26.15 18.58 7.67
C ARG A 16 24.99 17.63 7.48
N GLN A 17 23.75 18.12 7.51
CA GLN A 17 22.55 17.31 7.25
C GLN A 17 22.56 16.75 5.83
N ARG A 18 22.88 17.58 4.82
CA ARG A 18 22.97 17.12 3.41
C ARG A 18 24.07 16.08 3.18
N LEU A 19 25.18 16.17 3.91
CA LEU A 19 26.26 15.17 3.84
C LEU A 19 25.87 13.87 4.56
N ALA A 20 25.23 13.96 5.72
CA ALA A 20 24.71 12.80 6.45
C ALA A 20 23.67 12.05 5.61
N ASP A 21 22.70 12.75 5.04
CA ASP A 21 21.66 12.15 4.18
C ASP A 21 22.25 11.50 2.94
N ARG A 22 23.29 12.10 2.34
CA ARG A 22 23.98 11.53 1.18
C ARG A 22 24.69 10.22 1.52
N ILE A 23 25.40 10.19 2.65
CA ILE A 23 26.12 8.99 3.08
C ILE A 23 25.13 7.89 3.46
N LEU A 24 24.05 8.23 4.16
CA LEU A 24 22.99 7.30 4.51
C LEU A 24 22.36 6.68 3.28
N ALA A 25 22.01 7.48 2.26
CA ALA A 25 21.44 6.98 1.02
C ALA A 25 22.38 6.02 0.26
N ILE A 26 23.69 6.35 0.22
CA ILE A 26 24.68 5.46 -0.43
C ILE A 26 24.81 4.14 0.32
N VAL A 27 24.89 4.19 1.65
CA VAL A 27 25.01 2.98 2.48
C VAL A 27 23.76 2.11 2.36
N GLU A 28 22.58 2.72 2.39
CA GLU A 28 21.29 2.06 2.19
C GLU A 28 21.23 1.33 0.83
N ASP A 29 21.56 2.02 -0.27
CA ASP A 29 21.56 1.44 -1.61
C ASP A 29 22.56 0.27 -1.72
N VAL A 30 23.76 0.40 -1.12
CA VAL A 30 24.78 -0.66 -1.11
C VAL A 30 24.30 -1.89 -0.33
N ILE A 31 23.67 -1.69 0.83
CA ILE A 31 23.13 -2.79 1.65
C ILE A 31 22.04 -3.53 0.88
N TYR A 32 21.08 -2.80 0.29
CA TYR A 32 20.01 -3.44 -0.46
C TYR A 32 20.52 -4.19 -1.69
N TRP A 33 21.47 -3.62 -2.43
CA TRP A 33 22.08 -4.31 -3.56
C TRP A 33 22.83 -5.56 -3.11
N GLY A 34 23.56 -5.49 -1.98
CA GLY A 34 24.23 -6.64 -1.38
C GLY A 34 23.26 -7.76 -1.00
N ILE A 35 22.16 -7.43 -0.33
CA ILE A 35 21.11 -8.39 0.05
C ILE A 35 20.52 -9.04 -1.21
N ALA A 36 20.17 -8.24 -2.21
CA ALA A 36 19.60 -8.73 -3.47
C ALA A 36 20.56 -9.70 -4.18
N VAL A 37 21.84 -9.36 -4.29
CA VAL A 37 22.86 -10.23 -4.92
C VAL A 37 22.99 -11.56 -4.18
N VAL A 38 23.06 -11.53 -2.84
CA VAL A 38 23.17 -12.76 -2.03
C VAL A 38 21.93 -13.63 -2.19
N LEU A 39 20.73 -13.04 -2.17
CA LEU A 39 19.48 -13.77 -2.35
C LEU A 39 19.36 -14.40 -3.74
N VAL A 40 19.70 -13.65 -4.81
CA VAL A 40 19.71 -14.20 -6.17
C VAL A 40 20.71 -15.35 -6.29
N ALA A 41 21.95 -15.13 -5.85
CA ALA A 41 22.99 -16.14 -5.96
C ALA A 41 22.64 -17.41 -5.17
N GLY A 42 22.15 -17.26 -3.93
CA GLY A 42 21.71 -18.37 -3.10
C GLY A 42 20.54 -19.13 -3.70
N ALA A 43 19.52 -18.42 -4.20
CA ALA A 43 18.38 -19.03 -4.89
C ALA A 43 18.82 -19.86 -6.10
N LEU A 44 19.73 -19.32 -6.94
CA LEU A 44 20.23 -20.01 -8.12
C LEU A 44 21.07 -21.24 -7.76
N VAL A 45 21.92 -21.16 -6.73
CA VAL A 45 22.71 -22.30 -6.25
C VAL A 45 21.80 -23.41 -5.74
N LEU A 46 20.87 -23.06 -4.85
CA LEU A 46 19.91 -24.03 -4.29
C LEU A 46 19.05 -24.66 -5.38
N LEU A 47 18.54 -23.85 -6.31
CA LEU A 47 17.74 -24.35 -7.44
C LEU A 47 18.57 -25.31 -8.31
N GLY A 48 19.82 -24.96 -8.59
CA GLY A 48 20.73 -25.83 -9.33
C GLY A 48 20.97 -27.17 -8.63
N VAL A 49 21.15 -27.16 -7.31
CA VAL A 49 21.28 -28.37 -6.49
C VAL A 49 20.01 -29.21 -6.58
N GLN A 50 18.83 -28.62 -6.42
CA GLN A 50 17.56 -29.37 -6.48
C GLN A 50 17.31 -29.97 -7.87
N VAL A 51 17.58 -29.22 -8.94
CA VAL A 51 17.46 -29.73 -10.32
C VAL A 51 18.43 -30.89 -10.55
N TYR A 52 19.67 -30.77 -10.07
CA TYR A 52 20.65 -31.85 -10.18
C TYR A 52 20.21 -33.11 -9.42
N SER A 53 19.77 -32.96 -8.18
CA SER A 53 19.23 -34.04 -7.35
C SER A 53 18.04 -34.72 -8.04
N PHE A 54 17.13 -33.95 -8.64
CA PHE A 54 15.99 -34.47 -9.38
C PHE A 54 16.40 -35.38 -10.56
N THR A 55 17.45 -35.02 -11.30
CA THR A 55 17.91 -35.84 -12.43
C THR A 55 18.57 -37.16 -12.03
N LYS A 56 18.97 -37.31 -10.75
CA LYS A 56 19.66 -38.50 -10.22
C LYS A 56 18.74 -39.50 -9.53
N LEU A 57 17.43 -39.26 -9.54
CA LEU A 57 16.45 -40.08 -8.84
C LEU A 57 16.41 -41.50 -9.43
N PRO A 58 16.69 -42.56 -8.62
CA PRO A 58 16.42 -43.92 -9.02
C PRO A 58 14.90 -44.15 -9.11
N GLY A 59 14.48 -45.06 -10.01
CA GLY A 59 13.07 -45.21 -10.44
C GLY A 59 12.08 -45.70 -9.38
N ASP A 60 12.53 -45.96 -8.16
CA ASP A 60 11.75 -46.24 -6.96
C ASP A 60 11.38 -44.94 -6.25
N GLY A 61 10.44 -44.20 -6.85
CA GLY A 61 9.88 -42.95 -6.31
C GLY A 61 9.16 -43.15 -4.99
N SER A 62 9.92 -43.24 -3.90
CA SER A 62 9.39 -43.27 -2.53
C SER A 62 8.94 -41.87 -2.10
N ALA A 63 7.90 -41.80 -1.25
CA ALA A 63 7.38 -40.54 -0.73
C ALA A 63 8.47 -39.68 -0.07
N ALA A 64 9.37 -40.31 0.69
CA ALA A 64 10.49 -39.63 1.37
C ALA A 64 11.38 -38.82 0.41
N VAL A 65 11.64 -39.36 -0.78
CA VAL A 65 12.47 -38.67 -1.79
C VAL A 65 11.75 -37.48 -2.40
N LEU A 66 10.43 -37.57 -2.56
CA LEU A 66 9.62 -36.46 -3.05
C LEU A 66 9.53 -35.32 -2.01
N LEU A 67 9.49 -35.67 -0.73
CA LEU A 67 9.49 -34.73 0.39
C LEU A 67 10.83 -33.99 0.52
N ASP A 68 11.96 -34.69 0.34
CA ASP A 68 13.30 -34.09 0.34
C ASP A 68 13.48 -33.06 -0.81
N ILE A 69 12.90 -33.36 -1.99
CA ILE A 69 12.88 -32.41 -3.10
C ILE A 69 12.00 -31.20 -2.77
N LEU A 70 10.83 -31.44 -2.16
CA LEU A 70 9.91 -30.38 -1.77
C LEU A 70 10.56 -29.46 -0.75
N ASP A 71 11.23 -29.98 0.28
CA ASP A 71 11.94 -29.20 1.28
C ASP A 71 12.97 -28.25 0.64
N GLY A 72 13.83 -28.77 -0.24
CA GLY A 72 14.78 -27.90 -0.93
C GLY A 72 14.13 -26.91 -1.91
N LEU A 73 13.00 -27.25 -2.55
CA LEU A 73 12.22 -26.29 -3.36
C LEU A 73 11.56 -25.23 -2.48
N LEU A 74 11.11 -25.58 -1.29
CA LEU A 74 10.57 -24.65 -0.30
C LEU A 74 11.64 -23.70 0.21
N LEU A 75 12.88 -24.17 0.35
CA LEU A 75 14.04 -23.34 0.67
C LEU A 75 14.36 -22.37 -0.48
N VAL A 76 14.33 -22.82 -1.74
CA VAL A 76 14.44 -21.91 -2.91
C VAL A 76 13.33 -20.86 -2.89
N PHE A 77 12.10 -21.27 -2.57
CA PHE A 77 10.96 -20.37 -2.46
C PHE A 77 11.16 -19.32 -1.36
N ILE A 78 11.78 -19.66 -0.21
CA ILE A 78 12.17 -18.67 0.81
C ILE A 78 13.04 -17.57 0.20
N PHE A 79 14.08 -17.93 -0.56
CA PHE A 79 15.01 -16.94 -1.12
C PHE A 79 14.33 -16.03 -2.15
N VAL A 80 13.50 -16.59 -3.02
CA VAL A 80 12.73 -15.83 -4.02
C VAL A 80 11.75 -14.89 -3.33
N GLU A 81 11.08 -15.35 -2.27
CA GLU A 81 10.12 -14.55 -1.52
C GLU A 81 10.80 -13.40 -0.77
N LEU A 82 11.95 -13.66 -0.13
CA LEU A 82 12.76 -12.61 0.50
C LEU A 82 13.20 -11.57 -0.54
N LEU A 83 13.56 -11.99 -1.75
CA LEU A 83 13.93 -11.07 -2.82
C LEU A 83 12.74 -10.20 -3.25
N PHE A 84 11.54 -10.79 -3.34
CA PHE A 84 10.33 -10.04 -3.59
C PHE A 84 10.07 -9.01 -2.48
N ALA A 85 10.19 -9.38 -1.20
CA ALA A 85 10.01 -8.48 -0.07
C ALA A 85 11.01 -7.31 -0.09
N VAL A 86 12.30 -7.61 -0.31
CA VAL A 86 13.35 -6.59 -0.45
C VAL A 86 13.07 -5.64 -1.61
N ARG A 87 12.64 -6.16 -2.76
CA ARG A 87 12.25 -5.35 -3.92
C ARG A 87 11.03 -4.46 -3.62
N ALA A 88 10.05 -4.99 -2.89
CA ALA A 88 8.87 -4.22 -2.50
C ALA A 88 9.24 -3.04 -1.58
N THR A 89 10.15 -3.26 -0.62
CA THR A 89 10.68 -2.19 0.25
C THR A 89 11.45 -1.14 -0.56
N LEU A 90 12.27 -1.56 -1.53
CA LEU A 90 12.98 -0.67 -2.44
C LEU A 90 12.05 0.20 -3.30
N SER A 91 10.91 -0.35 -3.73
CA SER A 91 9.98 0.34 -4.63
C SER A 91 9.18 1.45 -3.93
N SER A 92 8.89 1.33 -2.63
CA SER A 92 8.01 2.29 -1.94
C SER A 92 8.74 3.32 -1.07
N ARG A 93 9.98 3.09 -0.60
CA ARG A 93 10.74 3.93 0.38
C ARG A 93 9.94 4.41 1.62
N VAL A 94 8.70 3.96 1.78
CA VAL A 94 7.74 4.23 2.83
C VAL A 94 7.09 2.89 3.13
N ILE A 95 7.12 2.46 4.40
CA ILE A 95 6.49 1.21 4.82
C ILE A 95 4.98 1.44 4.86
N VAL A 96 4.31 1.18 3.74
CA VAL A 96 2.86 1.07 3.70
C VAL A 96 2.49 -0.22 4.44
N ALA A 97 1.61 -0.15 5.43
CA ALA A 97 1.26 -1.30 6.28
C ALA A 97 0.65 -2.46 5.47
N GLU A 98 -0.03 -2.14 4.38
CA GLU A 98 -0.74 -3.09 3.53
C GLU A 98 0.18 -4.14 2.85
N PRO A 99 1.22 -3.77 2.08
CA PRO A 99 2.14 -4.76 1.51
C PRO A 99 2.92 -5.55 2.56
N PHE A 100 3.22 -4.96 3.73
CA PHE A 100 3.88 -5.68 4.82
C PHE A 100 2.98 -6.77 5.41
N LEU A 101 1.70 -6.46 5.66
CA LEU A 101 0.73 -7.44 6.18
C LEU A 101 0.43 -8.55 5.18
N ILE A 102 0.29 -8.22 3.89
CA ILE A 102 0.09 -9.22 2.83
C ILE A 102 1.26 -10.21 2.80
N ILE A 103 2.49 -9.70 2.84
CA ILE A 103 3.67 -10.57 2.87
C ILE A 103 3.74 -11.38 4.16
N GLY A 104 3.38 -10.80 5.30
CA GLY A 104 3.25 -11.54 6.56
C GLY A 104 2.28 -12.71 6.46
N VAL A 105 1.10 -12.51 5.85
CA VAL A 105 0.11 -13.57 5.63
C VAL A 105 0.65 -14.65 4.68
N ILE A 106 1.25 -14.26 3.55
CA ILE A 106 1.83 -15.21 2.58
C ILE A 106 2.94 -16.06 3.22
N VAL A 107 3.83 -15.44 4.01
CA VAL A 107 4.91 -16.13 4.72
C VAL A 107 4.34 -17.14 5.73
N CYS A 108 3.31 -16.76 6.50
CA CYS A 108 2.67 -17.68 7.43
C CYS A 108 2.00 -18.87 6.71
N ILE A 109 1.30 -18.62 5.60
CA ILE A 109 0.66 -19.68 4.81
C ILE A 109 1.71 -20.63 4.23
N LYS A 110 2.80 -20.09 3.67
CA LYS A 110 3.91 -20.89 3.15
C LYS A 110 4.46 -21.83 4.23
N GLU A 111 4.71 -21.29 5.42
CA GLU A 111 5.30 -22.06 6.52
C GLU A 111 4.34 -23.13 7.04
N ILE A 112 3.02 -22.87 7.06
CA ILE A 112 2.00 -23.89 7.32
C ILE A 112 2.13 -25.06 6.34
N VAL A 113 2.31 -24.80 5.04
CA VAL A 113 2.45 -25.86 4.03
C VAL A 113 3.73 -26.65 4.25
N VAL A 114 4.87 -25.99 4.46
CA VAL A 114 6.17 -26.62 4.73
C VAL A 114 6.07 -27.57 5.93
N LEU A 115 5.60 -27.03 7.05
CA LEU A 115 5.57 -27.73 8.32
C LEU A 115 4.53 -28.85 8.32
N SER A 116 3.42 -28.70 7.59
CA SER A 116 2.43 -29.78 7.42
C SER A 116 2.99 -30.96 6.64
N VAL A 117 3.87 -30.69 5.68
CA VAL A 117 4.54 -31.73 4.90
C VAL A 117 5.58 -32.46 5.75
N GLU A 118 6.41 -31.72 6.50
CA GLU A 118 7.37 -32.33 7.43
C GLU A 118 6.66 -33.11 8.56
N ALA A 119 5.52 -32.61 9.05
CA ALA A 119 4.70 -33.30 10.04
C ALA A 119 4.17 -34.66 9.54
N ALA A 120 3.96 -34.83 8.23
CA ALA A 120 3.48 -36.11 7.69
C ALA A 120 4.49 -37.26 7.92
N ASP A 121 5.79 -36.96 7.90
CA ASP A 121 6.84 -37.93 8.19
C ASP A 121 6.95 -38.28 9.68
N LEU A 122 6.53 -37.36 10.55
CA LEU A 122 6.55 -37.54 12.00
C LEU A 122 5.34 -38.34 12.51
N LEU A 123 4.43 -38.80 11.65
CA LEU A 123 3.18 -39.47 12.07
C LEU A 123 3.41 -40.70 12.96
N ALA A 124 4.55 -41.39 12.78
CA ALA A 124 4.96 -42.50 13.62
C ALA A 124 5.50 -42.08 15.00
N ASP A 125 5.95 -40.84 15.15
CA ASP A 125 6.51 -40.26 16.37
C ASP A 125 5.50 -39.27 17.01
N GLY A 126 4.53 -39.84 17.72
CA GLY A 126 3.38 -39.13 18.29
C GLY A 126 3.71 -37.81 19.04
N PRO A 127 4.74 -37.77 19.93
CA PRO A 127 5.14 -36.52 20.59
C PRO A 127 5.63 -35.43 19.63
N GLN A 128 6.43 -35.79 18.63
CA GLN A 128 6.97 -34.84 17.66
C GLN A 128 5.89 -34.37 16.69
N PHE A 129 5.00 -35.28 16.26
CA PHE A 129 3.82 -34.95 15.47
C PHE A 129 2.90 -33.96 16.18
N ALA A 130 2.61 -34.18 17.47
CA ALA A 130 1.76 -33.27 18.25
C ALA A 130 2.37 -31.87 18.36
N ARG A 131 3.71 -31.77 18.47
CA ARG A 131 4.42 -30.49 18.46
C ARG A 131 4.30 -29.78 17.11
N ALA A 132 4.52 -30.50 16.00
CA ALA A 132 4.40 -29.95 14.65
C ALA A 132 2.98 -29.45 14.36
N ILE A 133 1.95 -30.23 14.73
CA ILE A 133 0.54 -29.82 14.59
C ILE A 133 0.22 -28.59 15.45
N THR A 134 0.79 -28.50 16.65
CA THR A 134 0.60 -27.32 17.52
C THR A 134 1.21 -26.08 16.89
N GLU A 135 2.40 -26.20 16.30
CA GLU A 135 3.08 -25.12 15.61
C GLU A 135 2.30 -24.66 14.36
N VAL A 136 1.80 -25.59 13.55
CA VAL A 136 0.87 -25.29 12.45
C VAL A 136 -0.37 -24.55 12.96
N GLY A 137 -0.94 -24.96 14.10
CA GLY A 137 -2.07 -24.28 14.72
C GLY A 137 -1.75 -22.85 15.17
N ILE A 138 -0.57 -22.62 15.73
CA ILE A 138 -0.09 -21.27 16.12
C ILE A 138 0.04 -20.38 14.88
N LEU A 139 0.64 -20.89 13.80
CA LEU A 139 0.74 -20.15 12.55
C LEU A 139 -0.64 -19.85 11.96
N GLY A 140 -1.58 -20.78 12.01
CA GLY A 140 -2.97 -20.54 11.61
C GLY A 140 -3.62 -19.41 12.42
N GLY A 141 -3.38 -19.38 13.74
CA GLY A 141 -3.80 -18.28 14.60
C GLY A 141 -3.16 -16.93 14.21
N LEU A 142 -1.87 -16.93 13.85
CA LEU A 142 -1.17 -15.74 13.37
C LEU A 142 -1.75 -15.23 12.04
N VAL A 143 -2.10 -16.12 11.10
CA VAL A 143 -2.79 -15.75 9.85
C VAL A 143 -4.13 -15.06 10.13
N LEU A 144 -4.92 -15.59 11.08
CA LEU A 144 -6.19 -14.97 11.47
C LEU A 144 -5.99 -13.58 12.08
N LEU A 145 -4.96 -13.43 12.93
CA LEU A 145 -4.61 -12.15 13.55
C LEU A 145 -4.15 -11.12 12.52
N LEU A 146 -3.30 -11.51 11.58
CA LEU A 146 -2.84 -10.64 10.49
C LEU A 146 -3.98 -10.27 9.53
N SER A 147 -4.85 -11.24 9.21
CA SER A 147 -6.06 -10.99 8.42
C SER A 147 -7.01 -10.02 9.12
N MET A 148 -7.18 -10.14 10.44
CA MET A 148 -7.96 -9.20 11.24
C MET A 148 -7.33 -7.80 11.22
N ALA A 149 -6.01 -7.70 11.37
CA ALA A 149 -5.31 -6.42 11.29
C ALA A 149 -5.48 -5.77 9.91
N MET A 150 -5.37 -6.55 8.84
CA MET A 150 -5.64 -6.10 7.47
C MET A 150 -7.08 -5.60 7.32
N PHE A 151 -8.06 -6.35 7.83
CA PHE A 151 -9.48 -5.97 7.79
C PHE A 151 -9.72 -4.63 8.49
N VAL A 152 -9.15 -4.43 9.69
CA VAL A 152 -9.27 -3.17 10.43
C VAL A 152 -8.66 -2.00 9.66
N LEU A 153 -7.49 -2.19 9.04
CA LEU A 153 -6.88 -1.15 8.21
C LEU A 153 -7.69 -0.84 6.97
N GLN A 154 -8.38 -1.82 6.40
CA GLN A 154 -9.20 -1.63 5.21
C GLN A 154 -10.49 -0.88 5.54
N VAL A 155 -11.14 -1.18 6.67
CA VAL A 155 -12.33 -0.45 7.14
C VAL A 155 -12.00 1.04 7.35
N ARG A 156 -10.88 1.36 8.00
CA ARG A 156 -10.48 2.76 8.23
C ARG A 156 -10.21 3.55 6.94
N GLN A 157 -9.80 2.87 5.87
CA GLN A 157 -9.59 3.51 4.58
C GLN A 157 -10.90 3.78 3.85
N GLN A 158 -11.92 2.94 4.07
CA GLN A 158 -13.26 3.14 3.53
C GLN A 158 -13.96 4.30 4.24
N ASP A 159 -13.89 4.36 5.57
CA ASP A 159 -14.47 5.46 6.36
C ASP A 159 -13.93 6.83 5.89
N ALA A 160 -12.60 6.94 5.69
CA ALA A 160 -11.98 8.18 5.23
C ALA A 160 -12.30 8.52 3.76
N ALA A 161 -12.59 7.52 2.92
CA ALA A 161 -12.99 7.74 1.53
C ALA A 161 -14.46 8.18 1.44
N ASP A 162 -15.32 7.63 2.30
CA ASP A 162 -16.73 7.98 2.41
C ASP A 162 -16.89 9.41 2.97
N ASP A 163 -16.13 9.79 4.00
CA ASP A 163 -16.12 11.15 4.57
C ASP A 163 -15.78 12.23 3.52
N VAL A 164 -14.77 11.97 2.67
CA VAL A 164 -14.35 12.90 1.60
C VAL A 164 -15.37 12.95 0.46
N ALA A 165 -16.03 11.83 0.17
CA ALA A 165 -17.10 11.78 -0.83
C ALA A 165 -18.36 12.55 -0.36
N GLU A 166 -18.69 12.47 0.93
CA GLU A 166 -19.80 13.19 1.55
C GLU A 166 -19.51 14.71 1.59
N GLU A 167 -18.30 15.13 1.97
CA GLU A 167 -17.88 16.54 1.97
C GLU A 167 -17.87 17.14 0.55
N ALA A 168 -17.48 16.36 -0.47
CA ALA A 168 -17.53 16.78 -1.86
C ALA A 168 -18.97 16.87 -2.42
N ALA A 169 -19.87 16.01 -1.95
CA ALA A 169 -21.29 16.06 -2.32
C ALA A 169 -21.98 17.28 -1.73
N ASP A 170 -21.73 17.59 -0.45
CA ASP A 170 -22.31 18.73 0.25
C ASP A 170 -21.85 20.06 -0.34
N ALA A 171 -20.56 20.18 -0.68
CA ALA A 171 -20.00 21.35 -1.36
C ALA A 171 -20.58 21.55 -2.78
N GLY A 172 -20.93 20.47 -3.47
CA GLY A 172 -21.58 20.52 -4.78
C GLY A 172 -23.02 21.02 -4.69
N GLU A 173 -23.76 20.61 -3.65
CA GLU A 173 -25.15 21.00 -3.42
C GLU A 173 -25.27 22.47 -2.97
N GLU A 174 -24.34 22.96 -2.16
CA GLU A 174 -24.26 24.38 -1.82
C GLU A 174 -23.96 25.28 -3.03
N ALA A 175 -23.08 24.82 -3.93
CA ALA A 175 -22.74 25.57 -5.14
C ALA A 175 -23.93 25.66 -6.12
N ASP A 176 -24.66 24.56 -6.31
CA ASP A 176 -25.84 24.53 -7.19
C ASP A 176 -26.97 25.41 -6.64
N ASN A 177 -27.21 25.35 -5.32
CA ASN A 177 -28.19 26.21 -4.65
C ASN A 177 -27.82 27.70 -4.77
N ALA A 178 -26.55 28.05 -4.60
CA ALA A 178 -26.09 29.43 -4.76
C ALA A 178 -26.23 29.94 -6.21
N GLU A 179 -26.00 29.07 -7.20
CA GLU A 179 -26.15 29.41 -8.62
C GLU A 179 -27.63 29.62 -8.99
N GLN A 180 -28.53 28.77 -8.47
CA GLN A 180 -29.97 28.92 -8.64
C GLN A 180 -30.50 30.20 -7.98
N ASP A 181 -30.02 30.55 -6.78
CA ASP A 181 -30.41 31.78 -6.08
C ASP A 181 -29.94 33.04 -6.83
N LEU A 182 -28.73 33.01 -7.39
CA LEU A 182 -28.21 34.09 -8.24
C LEU A 182 -29.00 34.23 -9.55
N ALA A 183 -29.37 33.10 -10.16
CA ALA A 183 -30.21 33.08 -11.36
C ALA A 183 -31.63 33.64 -11.08
N GLN A 184 -32.23 33.27 -9.95
CA GLN A 184 -33.52 33.81 -9.52
C GLN A 184 -33.43 35.32 -9.23
N ALA A 185 -32.39 35.77 -8.52
CA ALA A 185 -32.17 37.18 -8.23
C ALA A 185 -31.94 38.01 -9.51
N GLY A 186 -31.26 37.45 -10.51
CA GLY A 186 -31.12 38.04 -11.84
C GLY A 186 -32.46 38.20 -12.55
N GLN A 187 -33.28 37.14 -12.57
CA GLN A 187 -34.62 37.16 -13.16
C GLN A 187 -35.57 38.15 -12.49
N GLU A 188 -35.48 38.31 -11.17
CA GLU A 188 -36.27 39.30 -10.42
C GLU A 188 -35.83 40.73 -10.72
N ARG A 189 -34.52 40.98 -10.83
CA ARG A 189 -33.98 42.29 -11.21
C ARG A 189 -34.37 42.68 -12.62
N ASP A 190 -34.32 41.74 -13.56
CA ASP A 190 -34.72 41.97 -14.95
C ASP A 190 -36.23 42.24 -15.07
N ARG A 191 -37.07 41.49 -14.35
CA ARG A 191 -38.52 41.80 -14.26
C ARG A 191 -38.80 43.16 -13.64
N ALA A 192 -38.02 43.58 -12.65
CA ALA A 192 -38.17 44.88 -12.02
C ALA A 192 -37.73 46.02 -12.95
N GLY A 193 -36.70 45.80 -13.78
CA GLY A 193 -36.25 46.70 -14.83
C GLY A 193 -37.30 46.91 -15.91
N ASP A 194 -37.83 45.82 -16.48
CA ASP A 194 -38.89 45.85 -17.51
C ASP A 194 -40.13 46.61 -17.03
N LYS A 195 -40.56 46.38 -15.77
CA LYS A 195 -41.68 47.12 -15.18
C LYS A 195 -41.39 48.61 -15.01
N ARG A 196 -40.14 49.00 -14.75
CA ARG A 196 -39.74 50.41 -14.63
C ARG A 196 -39.70 51.11 -15.99
N ASP A 197 -39.15 50.45 -17.01
CA ASP A 197 -39.09 51.00 -18.37
C ASP A 197 -40.49 51.15 -18.97
N LYS A 198 -41.35 50.14 -18.79
CA LYS A 198 -42.76 50.20 -19.19
C LYS A 198 -43.55 51.28 -18.45
N ALA A 199 -43.23 51.54 -17.18
CA ALA A 199 -43.82 52.62 -16.40
C ALA A 199 -43.25 54.02 -16.76
N ALA A 200 -42.07 54.09 -17.39
CA ALA A 200 -41.51 55.32 -17.93
C ALA A 200 -42.15 55.67 -19.28
N ASP A 201 -42.39 54.67 -20.12
CA ASP A 201 -43.06 54.79 -21.43
C ASP A 201 -44.51 55.29 -21.29
N LEU A 202 -45.25 54.77 -20.30
CA LEU A 202 -46.63 55.21 -20.01
C LEU A 202 -46.75 56.63 -19.44
N ARG A 203 -45.65 57.32 -19.10
CA ARG A 203 -45.68 58.73 -18.67
C ARG A 203 -45.60 59.74 -19.82
N HIS A 204 -45.46 59.27 -21.06
CA HIS A 204 -45.53 60.11 -22.26
C HIS A 204 -46.65 59.68 -23.22
N PRO A 205 -47.94 59.87 -22.88
CA PRO A 205 -48.98 59.85 -23.88
C PRO A 205 -48.93 61.16 -24.68
N GLU A 206 -48.52 61.04 -25.92
CA GLU A 206 -48.83 61.87 -27.09
C GLU A 206 -49.10 63.37 -26.88
N ARG A 207 -48.10 64.18 -27.21
CA ARG A 207 -48.31 65.49 -27.85
C ARG A 207 -48.25 65.30 -29.38
N GLU A 208 -49.22 64.59 -29.95
CA GLU A 208 -49.44 64.59 -31.40
C GLU A 208 -50.94 64.66 -31.68
N ALA A 209 -51.47 65.88 -31.68
CA ALA A 209 -52.66 66.28 -32.43
C ALA A 209 -52.85 67.80 -32.30
N ASP A 210 -52.06 68.59 -33.01
CA ASP A 210 -52.47 69.95 -33.39
C ASP A 210 -51.82 70.36 -34.72
N SER A 211 -52.58 70.22 -35.80
CA SER A 211 -52.48 70.96 -37.07
C SER A 211 -53.82 70.87 -37.80
#